data_AF-A0A936PUC1-F1
#
_entry.id   AF-A0A936PUC1-F1
#
_cell.length_a   1.000
_cell.length_b   1.000
_cell.length_c   1.000
_cell.angle_alpha   90.00
_cell.angle_beta   90.00
_cell.angle_gamma   90.00
#
_symmetry.space_group_name_H-M   'P 1'
#
loop_
_entity.id
_entity.type
_entity.pdbx_description
1 polymer ?
#
loop_
_entity_poly.entity_id
_entity_poly.type
_entity_poly.pdbx_seq_one_letter_code
_entity_poly.pdbx_strand_id
1 'polypeptide(L)'
;MPTDPTAAEQQLKTLLTELLQLDDAARLDFGIYKILALRREELSRFLDTLAGEVRAELLASGARSHEAAKAAVADFVSGSLKLGMTYDEIYGSSRHKTLTEQLAGAIEPGQLAQEVFESLVTFFARYWDEGDFIAAPRYSRDQYAIPYDGSEVALHWANRDQYYVKSSLFLNDMVVKEPHFPGRLVIKLVSAVSDRDNVKAADANKRRFMLADDGQPDVVAEGDDLTLRLRYAPTAPPAAAAPPKAKGKKKAEPEAEAPAEPGRAPKQDLLNVVIAEALLAAASPAWRAALSRPAGPEKDAESTLTRHLRRYTKQNTADFFIHKNLGRFLRRELDFFIKNELFDLDHIDTVSEDTLRKRVVKVRALRRLAVKLIDWLHQLEEFQRRLFLKKKFVLRTDWAITLDRVPRALWPEIAQNKAQVRRWRDLFKIDALAPDLFSDGGGEADTVTVEFLEQNMGLVVETGLFERHFFTPLQCSLGFT
;
A
#
# COMPACT_ATOMS: atom_id res chain seq x y z
N MET A 1 38.16 1.46 10.99
CA MET A 1 37.68 2.75 10.47
C MET A 1 36.24 2.55 10.02
N PRO A 2 35.28 3.44 10.34
CA PRO A 2 33.98 3.39 9.71
C PRO A 2 34.19 3.74 8.25
N THR A 3 34.05 2.76 7.36
CA THR A 3 34.03 3.01 5.93
C THR A 3 32.76 3.77 5.59
N ASP A 4 32.86 4.85 4.81
CA ASP A 4 31.69 5.60 4.38
C ASP A 4 30.63 4.68 3.73
N PRO A 5 29.33 5.02 3.81
CA PRO A 5 28.28 4.28 3.11
C PRO A 5 28.59 4.20 1.61
N THR A 6 28.61 2.99 1.05
CA THR A 6 28.82 2.78 -0.39
C THR A 6 27.61 3.32 -1.15
N ALA A 7 27.78 3.75 -2.41
CA ALA A 7 26.67 4.24 -3.23
C ALA A 7 25.50 3.22 -3.30
N ALA A 8 25.80 1.94 -3.43
CA ALA A 8 24.80 0.86 -3.42
C ALA A 8 24.05 0.71 -2.09
N GLU A 9 24.68 1.06 -0.96
CA GLU A 9 24.00 1.03 0.33
C GLU A 9 23.00 2.19 0.43
N GLN A 10 23.37 3.38 -0.06
CA GLN A 10 22.45 4.50 -0.12
C GLN A 10 21.26 4.18 -1.04
N GLN A 11 21.51 3.54 -2.19
CA GLN A 11 20.44 3.07 -3.08
C GLN A 11 19.51 2.07 -2.39
N LEU A 12 20.05 1.10 -1.64
CA LEU A 12 19.23 0.17 -0.87
C LEU A 12 18.40 0.90 0.19
N LYS A 13 18.97 1.88 0.89
CA LYS A 13 18.24 2.68 1.88
C LYS A 13 17.12 3.48 1.23
N THR A 14 17.37 4.11 0.08
CA THR A 14 16.34 4.83 -0.69
C THR A 14 15.23 3.87 -1.11
N LEU A 15 15.57 2.74 -1.74
CA LEU A 15 14.61 1.73 -2.16
C LEU A 15 13.78 1.21 -0.98
N LEU A 16 14.41 0.90 0.16
CA LEU A 16 13.70 0.46 1.37
C LEU A 16 12.81 1.56 1.95
N THR A 17 13.22 2.83 1.87
CA THR A 17 12.41 3.97 2.32
C THR A 17 11.16 4.13 1.44
N GLU A 18 11.31 3.98 0.12
CA GLU A 18 10.20 3.98 -0.85
C GLU A 18 9.28 2.76 -0.67
N LEU A 19 9.86 1.57 -0.52
CA LEU A 19 9.18 0.30 -0.23
C LEU A 19 8.21 0.39 0.94
N LEU A 20 8.62 1.16 1.93
CA LEU A 20 7.89 1.34 3.18
C LEU A 20 7.02 2.57 3.18
N GLN A 21 7.05 3.32 2.08
CA GLN A 21 6.39 4.60 1.94
C GLN A 21 6.71 5.48 3.16
N LEU A 22 7.92 5.44 3.73
CA LEU A 22 8.21 6.12 5.02
C LEU A 22 8.07 7.63 4.91
N ASP A 23 8.38 8.18 3.73
CA ASP A 23 8.24 9.61 3.46
C ASP A 23 6.77 10.02 3.33
N ASP A 24 5.91 9.10 2.86
CA ASP A 24 4.47 9.29 2.87
C ASP A 24 3.90 9.03 4.27
N ALA A 25 4.38 8.02 5.01
CA ALA A 25 3.93 7.64 6.34
C ALA A 25 4.08 8.80 7.32
N ALA A 26 5.21 9.53 7.29
CA ALA A 26 5.46 10.73 8.09
C ALA A 26 4.40 11.84 7.88
N ARG A 27 3.65 11.79 6.76
CA ARG A 27 2.62 12.76 6.38
C ARG A 27 1.21 12.16 6.40
N LEU A 28 1.07 10.83 6.48
CA LEU A 28 -0.17 10.05 6.47
C LEU A 28 -0.63 9.81 7.92
N ASP A 29 -1.44 10.73 8.45
CA ASP A 29 -2.00 10.62 9.82
C ASP A 29 -3.28 9.76 9.87
N PHE A 30 -3.27 8.57 9.28
CA PHE A 30 -4.36 7.60 9.38
C PHE A 30 -3.89 6.14 9.29
N GLY A 31 -4.67 5.21 9.84
CA GLY A 31 -4.46 3.76 9.72
C GLY A 31 -3.08 3.27 10.17
N ILE A 32 -2.51 2.32 9.42
CA ILE A 32 -1.17 1.75 9.65
C ILE A 32 -0.06 2.80 9.55
N TYR A 33 -0.24 3.81 8.71
CA TYR A 33 0.78 4.82 8.45
C TYR A 33 1.09 5.68 9.67
N LYS A 34 0.13 5.90 10.58
CA LYS A 34 0.43 6.52 11.89
C LYS A 34 1.47 5.72 12.68
N ILE A 35 1.35 4.39 12.68
CA ILE A 35 2.26 3.50 13.42
C ILE A 35 3.64 3.51 12.76
N LEU A 36 3.69 3.45 11.42
CA LEU A 36 4.93 3.52 10.66
C LEU A 36 5.63 4.88 10.85
N ALA A 37 4.89 5.98 10.86
CA ALA A 37 5.41 7.32 11.13
C ALA A 37 6.04 7.43 12.51
N LEU A 38 5.34 6.96 13.55
CA LEU A 38 5.82 6.97 14.94
C LEU A 38 7.09 6.14 15.14
N ARG A 39 7.29 5.12 14.31
CA ARG A 39 8.44 4.19 14.39
C ARG A 39 9.52 4.49 13.36
N ARG A 40 9.37 5.52 12.51
CA ARG A 40 10.29 5.83 11.39
C ARG A 40 11.75 5.91 11.81
N GLU A 41 12.05 6.56 12.93
CA GLU A 41 13.43 6.66 13.42
C GLU A 41 14.00 5.31 13.85
N GLU A 42 13.18 4.44 14.43
CA GLU A 42 13.59 3.08 14.77
C GLU A 42 13.83 2.26 13.51
N LEU A 43 13.05 2.50 12.45
CA LEU A 43 13.24 1.85 11.14
C LEU A 43 14.54 2.30 10.47
N SER A 44 14.79 3.60 10.42
CA SER A 44 16.06 4.13 9.89
C SER A 44 17.25 3.56 10.67
N ARG A 45 17.18 3.57 12.01
CA ARG A 45 18.22 2.99 12.87
C ARG A 45 18.41 1.49 12.65
N PHE A 46 17.32 0.74 12.45
CA PHE A 46 17.39 -0.69 12.13
C PHE A 46 18.14 -0.94 10.82
N LEU A 47 17.85 -0.16 9.78
CA LEU A 47 18.53 -0.27 8.48
C LEU A 47 20.02 0.08 8.58
N ASP A 48 20.36 1.13 9.31
CA ASP A 48 21.76 1.53 9.53
C ASP A 48 22.54 0.47 10.32
N THR A 49 21.92 -0.08 11.37
CA THR A 49 22.51 -1.14 12.19
C THR A 49 22.74 -2.40 11.36
N LEU A 50 21.74 -2.80 10.56
CA LEU A 50 21.80 -3.98 9.71
C LEU A 50 22.91 -3.87 8.67
N ALA A 51 23.05 -2.72 8.01
CA ALA A 51 24.13 -2.46 7.06
C ALA A 51 25.51 -2.54 7.74
N GLY A 52 25.64 -1.94 8.94
CA GLY A 52 26.86 -1.99 9.74
C GLY A 52 27.26 -3.41 10.16
N GLU A 53 26.31 -4.21 10.64
CA GLU A 53 26.55 -5.61 11.05
C GLU A 53 27.12 -6.45 9.92
N VAL A 54 26.59 -6.31 8.70
CA VAL A 54 27.03 -7.14 7.58
C VAL A 54 28.31 -6.65 6.95
N ARG A 55 28.58 -5.35 6.96
CA ARG A 55 29.93 -4.84 6.67
C ARG A 55 30.95 -5.44 7.62
N ALA A 56 30.67 -5.45 8.93
CA ALA A 56 31.57 -6.03 9.92
C ALA A 56 31.81 -7.53 9.68
N GLU A 57 30.79 -8.27 9.26
CA GLU A 57 30.90 -9.70 8.95
C GLU A 57 31.64 -9.99 7.62
N LEU A 58 31.38 -9.20 6.58
CA LEU A 58 32.10 -9.26 5.30
C LEU A 58 33.58 -8.90 5.49
N LEU A 59 33.87 -7.91 6.33
CA LEU A 59 35.22 -7.59 6.77
C LEU A 59 35.83 -8.76 7.55
N ALA A 60 35.13 -9.35 8.52
CA ALA A 60 35.67 -10.48 9.29
C ALA A 60 35.98 -11.71 8.42
N SER A 61 35.20 -11.95 7.37
CA SER A 61 35.33 -13.11 6.47
C SER A 61 36.33 -12.91 5.31
N GLY A 62 36.53 -11.69 4.83
CA GLY A 62 37.45 -11.37 3.72
C GLY A 62 38.71 -10.57 4.08
N ALA A 63 38.65 -9.71 5.11
CA ALA A 63 39.72 -8.75 5.40
C ALA A 63 41.03 -9.42 5.81
N ARG A 64 40.98 -10.53 6.56
CA ARG A 64 42.21 -11.24 6.97
C ARG A 64 43.02 -11.77 5.78
N SER A 65 42.35 -12.21 4.71
CA SER A 65 43.02 -12.73 3.51
C SER A 65 43.57 -11.59 2.65
N HIS A 66 42.80 -10.51 2.48
CA HIS A 66 43.18 -9.40 1.63
C HIS A 66 44.26 -8.51 2.26
N GLU A 67 44.16 -8.19 3.55
CA GLU A 67 45.20 -7.45 4.27
C GLU A 67 46.51 -8.24 4.35
N ALA A 68 46.45 -9.56 4.56
CA ALA A 68 47.64 -10.41 4.54
C ALA A 68 48.29 -10.47 3.15
N ALA A 69 47.50 -10.60 2.08
CA ALA A 69 48.03 -10.56 0.71
C ALA A 69 48.63 -9.20 0.36
N LYS A 70 47.98 -8.11 0.77
CA LYS A 70 48.47 -6.73 0.56
C LYS A 70 49.75 -6.47 1.34
N ALA A 71 49.82 -6.91 2.60
CA ALA A 71 51.02 -6.84 3.42
C ALA A 71 52.16 -7.65 2.80
N ALA A 72 51.90 -8.87 2.31
CA ALA A 72 52.92 -9.70 1.67
C ALA A 72 53.53 -9.04 0.42
N VAL A 73 52.73 -8.35 -0.41
CA VAL A 73 53.23 -7.54 -1.54
C VAL A 73 54.08 -6.38 -1.04
N ALA A 74 53.60 -5.61 -0.05
CA ALA A 74 54.30 -4.46 0.50
C ALA A 74 55.63 -4.84 1.18
N ASP A 75 55.64 -5.93 1.93
CA ASP A 75 56.81 -6.48 2.60
C ASP A 75 57.85 -6.98 1.58
N PHE A 76 57.40 -7.61 0.49
CA PHE A 76 58.28 -8.04 -0.58
C PHE A 76 58.93 -6.85 -1.30
N VAL A 77 58.14 -5.83 -1.67
CA VAL A 77 58.66 -4.62 -2.33
C VAL A 77 59.63 -3.88 -1.41
N SER A 78 59.24 -3.63 -0.16
CA SER A 78 60.09 -2.90 0.80
C SER A 78 61.35 -3.67 1.19
N GLY A 79 61.27 -5.00 1.34
CA GLY A 79 62.42 -5.86 1.60
C GLY A 79 63.40 -5.91 0.42
N SER A 80 62.89 -5.97 -0.80
CA SER A 80 63.71 -6.00 -2.02
C SER A 80 64.40 -4.65 -2.27
N LEU A 81 63.73 -3.54 -2.00
CA LEU A 81 64.33 -2.20 -2.03
C LEU A 81 65.47 -2.06 -1.02
N LYS A 82 65.32 -2.59 0.20
CA LYS A 82 66.40 -2.60 1.22
C LYS A 82 67.61 -3.43 0.81
N LEU A 83 67.43 -4.40 -0.08
CA LEU A 83 68.50 -5.22 -0.65
C LEU A 83 69.17 -4.57 -1.88
N GLY A 84 68.74 -3.36 -2.26
CA GLY A 84 69.34 -2.60 -3.37
C GLY A 84 68.82 -2.97 -4.76
N MET A 85 67.74 -3.75 -4.87
CA MET A 85 67.10 -4.05 -6.16
C MET A 85 66.44 -2.81 -6.76
N THR A 86 66.46 -2.71 -8.09
CA THR A 86 65.76 -1.66 -8.83
C THR A 86 64.27 -1.99 -8.98
N TYR A 87 63.44 -0.98 -9.26
CA TYR A 87 62.01 -1.20 -9.45
C TYR A 87 61.70 -2.15 -10.61
N ASP A 88 62.43 -2.06 -11.73
CA ASP A 88 62.22 -2.94 -12.89
C ASP A 88 62.49 -4.42 -12.54
N GLU A 89 63.50 -4.69 -11.72
CA GLU A 89 63.80 -6.06 -11.25
C GLU A 89 62.73 -6.59 -10.29
N ILE A 90 62.21 -5.73 -9.40
CA ILE A 90 61.16 -6.09 -8.44
C ILE A 90 59.85 -6.40 -9.17
N TYR A 91 59.35 -5.47 -9.99
CA TYR A 91 58.08 -5.63 -10.73
C TYR A 91 58.17 -6.69 -11.84
N GLY A 92 59.38 -6.95 -12.38
CA GLY A 92 59.65 -8.02 -13.33
C GLY A 92 59.71 -9.42 -12.71
N SER A 93 59.93 -9.53 -11.40
CA SER A 93 60.15 -10.81 -10.72
C SER A 93 58.92 -11.74 -10.73
N SER A 94 59.17 -13.05 -10.82
CA SER A 94 58.11 -14.06 -10.73
C SER A 94 57.37 -14.00 -9.38
N ARG A 95 58.10 -13.72 -8.30
CA ARG A 95 57.54 -13.60 -6.95
C ARG A 95 56.60 -12.41 -6.81
N HIS A 96 56.95 -11.24 -7.37
CA HIS A 96 56.02 -10.10 -7.40
C HIS A 96 54.75 -10.47 -8.16
N LYS A 97 54.88 -11.05 -9.36
CA LYS A 97 53.72 -11.47 -10.18
C LYS A 97 52.79 -12.42 -9.41
N THR A 98 53.33 -13.46 -8.78
CA THR A 98 52.53 -14.41 -7.97
C THR A 98 51.84 -13.73 -6.78
N LEU A 99 52.53 -12.84 -6.05
CA LEU A 99 51.93 -12.12 -4.93
C LEU A 99 50.84 -11.12 -5.41
N THR A 100 51.04 -10.52 -6.59
CA THR A 100 50.05 -9.61 -7.19
C THR A 100 48.81 -10.37 -7.67
N GLU A 101 49.00 -11.56 -8.25
CA GLU A 101 47.91 -12.47 -8.62
C GLU A 101 47.14 -12.96 -7.38
N GLN A 102 47.83 -13.28 -6.29
CA GLN A 102 47.20 -13.64 -5.01
C GLN A 102 46.42 -12.47 -4.40
N LEU A 103 46.93 -11.24 -4.51
CA LEU A 103 46.23 -10.04 -4.07
C LEU A 103 44.98 -9.77 -4.93
N ALA A 104 45.07 -9.90 -6.26
CA ALA A 104 43.92 -9.78 -7.16
C ALA A 104 42.88 -10.90 -6.91
N GLY A 105 43.36 -12.10 -6.57
CA GLY A 105 42.55 -13.24 -6.15
C GLY A 105 41.94 -13.11 -4.76
N ALA A 106 42.42 -12.20 -3.91
CA ALA A 106 41.89 -12.00 -2.57
C ALA A 106 40.50 -11.34 -2.58
N ILE A 107 39.74 -11.54 -1.51
CA ILE A 107 38.43 -10.94 -1.33
C ILE A 107 38.61 -9.52 -0.81
N GLU A 108 38.43 -8.52 -1.66
CA GLU A 108 38.37 -7.13 -1.20
C GLU A 108 37.01 -6.88 -0.51
N PRO A 109 36.97 -6.61 0.81
CA PRO A 109 35.70 -6.53 1.54
C PRO A 109 34.81 -5.36 1.10
N GLY A 110 35.42 -4.25 0.65
CA GLY A 110 34.69 -3.07 0.17
C GLY A 110 33.92 -3.34 -1.11
N GLN A 111 34.60 -3.90 -2.12
CA GLN A 111 33.96 -4.33 -3.37
C GLN A 111 32.89 -5.39 -3.11
N LEU A 112 33.19 -6.40 -2.28
CA LEU A 112 32.23 -7.45 -1.97
C LEU A 112 30.97 -6.90 -1.27
N ALA A 113 31.13 -5.94 -0.36
CA ALA A 113 29.99 -5.28 0.27
C ALA A 113 29.14 -4.52 -0.74
N GLN A 114 29.76 -3.77 -1.65
CA GLN A 114 29.05 -3.08 -2.72
C GLN A 114 28.24 -4.06 -3.58
N GLU A 115 28.85 -5.16 -4.04
CA GLU A 115 28.16 -6.17 -4.85
C GLU A 115 26.98 -6.83 -4.11
N VAL A 116 27.10 -7.05 -2.79
CA VAL A 116 26.01 -7.59 -1.97
C VAL A 116 24.85 -6.59 -1.90
N PHE A 117 25.12 -5.30 -1.69
CA PHE A 117 24.09 -4.27 -1.67
C PHE A 117 23.41 -4.12 -3.04
N GLU A 118 24.17 -4.11 -4.13
CA GLU A 118 23.62 -4.09 -5.50
C GLU A 118 22.70 -5.28 -5.73
N SER A 119 23.11 -6.49 -5.32
CA SER A 119 22.29 -7.70 -5.45
C SER A 119 20.99 -7.60 -4.65
N LEU A 120 21.00 -6.98 -3.46
CA LEU A 120 19.78 -6.73 -2.67
C LEU A 120 18.86 -5.73 -3.36
N VAL A 121 19.41 -4.63 -3.89
CA VAL A 121 18.64 -3.64 -4.64
C VAL A 121 17.96 -4.30 -5.84
N THR A 122 18.73 -5.05 -6.64
CA THR A 122 18.18 -5.79 -7.79
C THR A 122 17.10 -6.78 -7.37
N PHE A 123 17.30 -7.51 -6.28
CA PHE A 123 16.32 -8.47 -5.76
C PHE A 123 15.01 -7.78 -5.36
N PHE A 124 15.05 -6.79 -4.45
CA PHE A 124 13.83 -6.17 -3.95
C PHE A 124 13.12 -5.31 -4.99
N ALA A 125 13.86 -4.56 -5.81
CA ALA A 125 13.28 -3.72 -6.86
C ALA A 125 12.52 -4.55 -7.92
N ARG A 126 12.90 -5.82 -8.12
CA ARG A 126 12.20 -6.71 -9.05
C ARG A 126 10.79 -7.06 -8.59
N TYR A 127 10.59 -7.21 -7.29
CA TYR A 127 9.33 -7.66 -6.71
C TYR A 127 8.49 -6.51 -6.19
N TRP A 128 8.96 -5.27 -6.30
CA TRP A 128 8.28 -4.08 -5.82
C TRP A 128 7.74 -3.24 -6.97
N ASP A 129 6.47 -2.87 -6.90
CA ASP A 129 5.84 -1.98 -7.88
C ASP A 129 4.80 -1.08 -7.20
N GLU A 130 4.99 0.24 -7.31
CA GLU A 130 4.07 1.30 -6.86
C GLU A 130 3.42 1.20 -5.46
N GLY A 131 3.98 0.42 -4.53
CA GLY A 131 3.36 0.21 -3.20
C GLY A 131 3.07 -1.25 -2.86
N ASP A 132 3.22 -2.15 -3.84
CA ASP A 132 2.90 -3.55 -3.71
C ASP A 132 4.08 -4.46 -3.99
N PHE A 133 4.13 -5.59 -3.28
CA PHE A 133 4.93 -6.71 -3.71
C PHE A 133 4.19 -7.51 -4.78
N ILE A 134 4.72 -7.58 -6.00
CA ILE A 134 4.09 -8.30 -7.11
C ILE A 134 4.86 -9.55 -7.51
N ALA A 135 4.13 -10.55 -8.01
CA ALA A 135 4.77 -11.69 -8.67
C ALA A 135 5.23 -11.27 -10.07
N ALA A 136 6.53 -10.99 -10.22
CA ALA A 136 7.10 -10.66 -11.52
C ALA A 136 7.22 -11.93 -12.40
N PRO A 137 6.75 -11.91 -13.66
CA PRO A 137 6.97 -13.00 -14.59
C PRO A 137 8.46 -13.17 -14.87
N ARG A 138 8.95 -14.43 -14.81
CA ARG A 138 10.34 -14.75 -15.16
C ARG A 138 10.50 -14.77 -16.69
N TYR A 139 11.33 -13.90 -17.22
CA TYR A 139 11.93 -14.03 -18.55
C TYR A 139 13.42 -14.39 -18.39
N SER A 140 13.73 -15.53 -17.76
CA SER A 140 15.08 -16.11 -17.81
C SER A 140 15.15 -17.18 -18.90
N ARG A 141 16.37 -17.67 -19.19
CA ARG A 141 16.58 -18.80 -20.12
C ARG A 141 15.80 -20.07 -19.73
N ASP A 142 15.48 -20.23 -18.44
CA ASP A 142 14.76 -21.38 -17.89
C ASP A 142 13.30 -21.09 -17.50
N GLN A 143 12.44 -22.11 -17.60
CA GLN A 143 11.02 -22.04 -17.26
C GLN A 143 10.79 -21.75 -15.76
N TYR A 144 9.78 -20.93 -15.46
CA TYR A 144 9.35 -20.65 -14.09
C TYR A 144 8.92 -21.95 -13.39
N ALA A 145 9.69 -22.42 -12.41
CA ALA A 145 9.29 -23.55 -11.59
C ALA A 145 8.12 -23.16 -10.67
N ILE A 146 7.00 -23.86 -10.83
CA ILE A 146 5.82 -23.70 -9.99
C ILE A 146 6.04 -24.55 -8.73
N PRO A 147 5.79 -24.01 -7.52
CA PRO A 147 5.83 -24.82 -6.30
C PRO A 147 4.77 -25.93 -6.41
N TYR A 148 5.25 -27.16 -6.50
CA TYR A 148 4.50 -28.38 -6.72
C TYR A 148 4.81 -29.34 -5.58
N ASP A 149 3.77 -29.88 -4.93
CA ASP A 149 3.87 -30.76 -3.77
C ASP A 149 3.68 -32.24 -4.13
N GLY A 150 3.56 -32.57 -5.42
CA GLY A 150 3.26 -33.93 -5.88
C GLY A 150 1.77 -34.21 -6.12
N SER A 151 0.88 -33.23 -5.94
CA SER A 151 -0.55 -33.37 -6.24
C SER A 151 -0.83 -33.61 -7.73
N GLU A 152 -1.90 -34.30 -8.11
CA GLU A 152 -2.16 -34.54 -9.56
C GLU A 152 -2.39 -33.24 -10.35
N VAL A 153 -2.94 -32.21 -9.70
CA VAL A 153 -3.24 -30.92 -10.31
C VAL A 153 -2.74 -29.79 -9.43
N ALA A 154 -1.90 -28.93 -10.00
CA ALA A 154 -1.47 -27.68 -9.39
C ALA A 154 -1.94 -26.48 -10.22
N LEU A 155 -2.90 -25.72 -9.69
CA LEU A 155 -3.34 -24.47 -10.29
C LEU A 155 -2.46 -23.31 -9.81
N HIS A 156 -1.92 -22.55 -10.76
CA HIS A 156 -1.08 -21.40 -10.46
C HIS A 156 -1.46 -20.19 -11.31
N TRP A 157 -1.62 -19.05 -10.65
CA TRP A 157 -1.74 -17.74 -11.26
C TRP A 157 -0.96 -16.73 -10.40
N ALA A 158 -0.53 -15.63 -11.01
CA ALA A 158 0.40 -14.67 -10.40
C ALA A 158 -0.04 -14.18 -9.00
N ASN A 159 -1.33 -13.87 -8.86
CA ASN A 159 -1.85 -13.22 -7.65
C ASN A 159 -2.55 -14.19 -6.69
N ARG A 160 -2.27 -15.50 -6.76
CA ARG A 160 -2.98 -16.52 -5.95
C ARG A 160 -2.87 -16.33 -4.44
N ASP A 161 -1.72 -15.82 -4.02
CA ASP A 161 -1.35 -15.67 -2.62
C ASP A 161 -1.54 -14.21 -2.15
N GLN A 162 -2.37 -13.43 -2.85
CA GLN A 162 -2.65 -12.03 -2.54
C GLN A 162 -4.16 -11.77 -2.39
N TYR A 163 -4.50 -10.77 -1.60
CA TYR A 163 -5.81 -10.13 -1.55
C TYR A 163 -5.76 -8.89 -2.43
N TYR A 164 -6.74 -8.73 -3.31
CA TYR A 164 -6.93 -7.50 -4.08
C TYR A 164 -7.79 -6.54 -3.30
N VAL A 165 -7.30 -5.32 -3.09
CA VAL A 165 -8.04 -4.24 -2.44
C VAL A 165 -8.32 -3.16 -3.47
N LYS A 166 -9.60 -2.93 -3.73
CA LYS A 166 -10.06 -1.89 -4.64
C LYS A 166 -10.22 -0.58 -3.86
N SER A 167 -9.37 0.40 -4.11
CA SER A 167 -9.35 1.66 -3.34
C SER A 167 -10.57 2.53 -3.59
N SER A 168 -11.19 2.41 -4.77
CA SER A 168 -12.43 3.12 -5.10
C SER A 168 -13.65 2.67 -4.26
N LEU A 169 -13.51 1.65 -3.40
CA LEU A 169 -14.55 1.25 -2.45
C LEU A 169 -14.53 2.11 -1.18
N PHE A 170 -13.42 2.78 -0.90
CA PHE A 170 -13.19 3.54 0.34
C PHE A 170 -12.72 4.94 -0.01
N LEU A 171 -13.58 5.70 -0.70
CA LEU A 171 -13.32 7.10 -1.01
C LEU A 171 -13.49 7.92 0.27
N ASN A 172 -12.38 8.39 0.83
CA ASN A 172 -12.36 9.10 2.10
C ASN A 172 -12.02 10.58 1.91
N ASP A 173 -12.46 11.40 2.85
CA ASP A 173 -11.97 12.78 3.00
C ASP A 173 -10.52 12.78 3.48
N MET A 174 -9.75 13.82 3.13
CA MET A 174 -8.38 14.00 3.58
C MET A 174 -8.21 15.33 4.31
N VAL A 175 -7.64 15.27 5.50
CA VAL A 175 -7.30 16.46 6.30
C VAL A 175 -5.80 16.62 6.32
N VAL A 176 -5.32 17.79 5.91
CA VAL A 176 -3.91 18.14 5.84
C VAL A 176 -3.60 19.23 6.85
N LYS A 177 -2.55 19.00 7.65
CA LYS A 177 -1.98 19.95 8.60
C LYS A 177 -0.51 20.10 8.27
N GLU A 178 -0.08 21.32 8.00
CA GLU A 178 1.33 21.66 7.78
C GLU A 178 1.70 22.81 8.72
N PRO A 179 2.94 22.86 9.25
CA PRO A 179 3.34 23.90 10.20
C PRO A 179 3.22 25.34 9.68
N HIS A 180 3.21 25.51 8.36
CA HIS A 180 3.14 26.80 7.68
C HIS A 180 1.75 27.12 7.14
N PHE A 181 0.75 26.25 7.37
CA PHE A 181 -0.63 26.53 6.98
C PHE A 181 -1.32 27.39 8.07
N PRO A 182 -2.16 28.38 7.69
CA PRO A 182 -2.94 29.15 8.65
C PRO A 182 -3.86 28.28 9.52
N GLY A 183 -4.42 27.22 8.94
CA GLY A 183 -5.26 26.23 9.59
C GLY A 183 -5.17 24.87 8.92
N ARG A 184 -6.27 24.11 8.92
CA ARG A 184 -6.34 22.78 8.27
C ARG A 184 -6.87 22.93 6.85
N LEU A 185 -6.23 22.23 5.91
CA LEU A 185 -6.78 22.04 4.57
C LEU A 185 -7.59 20.74 4.55
N VAL A 186 -8.87 20.81 4.21
CA VAL A 186 -9.78 19.65 4.12
C VAL A 186 -10.13 19.41 2.66
N ILE A 187 -9.75 18.25 2.10
CA ILE A 187 -10.23 17.80 0.80
C ILE A 187 -11.41 16.87 1.03
N LYS A 188 -12.60 17.35 0.68
CA LYS A 188 -13.87 16.68 0.96
C LYS A 188 -14.49 16.14 -0.32
N LEU A 189 -14.94 14.89 -0.28
CA LEU A 189 -15.67 14.28 -1.39
C LEU A 189 -17.17 14.45 -1.21
N VAL A 190 -17.79 15.27 -2.06
CA VAL A 190 -19.23 15.59 -1.96
C VAL A 190 -20.08 14.54 -2.68
N SER A 191 -19.58 13.98 -3.78
CA SER A 191 -20.26 12.91 -4.50
C SER A 191 -19.29 11.95 -5.16
N ALA A 192 -19.69 10.69 -5.26
CA ALA A 192 -18.93 9.65 -5.92
C ALA A 192 -19.84 8.68 -6.66
N VAL A 193 -19.50 8.38 -7.91
CA VAL A 193 -20.15 7.34 -8.70
C VAL A 193 -19.21 6.13 -8.72
N SER A 194 -19.69 4.96 -8.32
CA SER A 194 -18.92 3.71 -8.37
C SER A 194 -19.15 2.92 -9.65
N ASP A 195 -18.27 1.96 -9.95
CA ASP A 195 -18.50 0.96 -11.00
C ASP A 195 -19.62 0.00 -10.61
N ARG A 196 -20.57 -0.21 -11.52
CA ARG A 196 -21.44 -1.39 -11.47
C ARG A 196 -20.67 -2.58 -12.03
N ASP A 197 -20.75 -3.71 -11.31
CA ASP A 197 -20.32 -5.04 -11.77
C ASP A 197 -18.84 -5.21 -12.14
N ASN A 198 -17.93 -4.38 -11.60
CA ASN A 198 -16.46 -4.48 -11.83
C ASN A 198 -16.03 -4.47 -13.31
N VAL A 199 -16.87 -3.97 -14.22
CA VAL A 199 -16.51 -3.80 -15.63
C VAL A 199 -15.58 -2.59 -15.76
N LYS A 200 -14.39 -2.80 -16.31
CA LYS A 200 -13.42 -1.71 -16.56
C LYS A 200 -14.04 -0.69 -17.51
N ALA A 201 -14.24 0.53 -17.03
CA ALA A 201 -14.80 1.62 -17.84
C ALA A 201 -13.92 1.92 -19.07
N ALA A 202 -14.57 2.22 -20.20
CA ALA A 202 -13.89 2.73 -21.40
C ALA A 202 -13.16 4.04 -21.08
N ASP A 203 -12.11 4.37 -21.84
CA ASP A 203 -11.27 5.54 -21.56
C ASP A 203 -12.04 6.87 -21.49
N ALA A 204 -13.13 7.02 -22.25
CA ALA A 204 -14.02 8.18 -22.20
C ALA A 204 -14.86 8.26 -20.91
N ASN A 205 -15.15 7.12 -20.29
CA ASN A 205 -15.98 6.99 -19.09
C ASN A 205 -15.14 6.75 -17.83
N LYS A 206 -13.81 6.89 -17.92
CA LYS A 206 -12.94 6.79 -16.76
C LYS A 206 -13.27 7.91 -15.78
N ARG A 207 -13.56 7.52 -14.54
CA ARG A 207 -13.88 8.47 -13.48
C ARG A 207 -12.63 9.22 -13.02
N ARG A 208 -12.82 10.47 -12.66
CA ARG A 208 -11.79 11.40 -12.23
C ARG A 208 -12.29 12.22 -11.06
N PHE A 209 -11.36 12.68 -10.24
CA PHE A 209 -11.64 13.74 -9.28
C PHE A 209 -11.67 15.07 -10.01
N MET A 210 -12.74 15.81 -9.80
CA MET A 210 -13.00 17.14 -10.35
C MET A 210 -13.58 18.03 -9.24
N LEU A 211 -13.62 19.33 -9.46
CA LEU A 211 -14.37 20.25 -8.58
C LEU A 211 -15.84 19.81 -8.51
N ALA A 212 -16.46 20.01 -7.35
CA ALA A 212 -17.86 19.61 -7.13
C ALA A 212 -18.81 20.33 -8.10
N ASP A 213 -18.59 21.63 -8.34
CA ASP A 213 -19.31 22.43 -9.33
C ASP A 213 -18.43 22.73 -10.55
N ASP A 214 -19.03 22.64 -11.74
CA ASP A 214 -18.34 22.84 -13.00
C ASP A 214 -17.98 24.32 -13.18
N GLY A 215 -16.70 24.65 -12.98
CA GLY A 215 -16.12 25.96 -13.33
C GLY A 215 -16.09 27.02 -12.23
N GLN A 216 -16.56 26.71 -11.01
CA GLN A 216 -16.33 27.55 -9.84
C GLN A 216 -15.63 26.76 -8.72
N PRO A 217 -14.56 27.31 -8.11
CA PRO A 217 -13.94 26.68 -6.96
C PRO A 217 -14.93 26.61 -5.80
N ASP A 218 -15.49 25.42 -5.53
CA ASP A 218 -16.27 25.14 -4.32
C ASP A 218 -15.31 25.01 -3.13
N VAL A 219 -14.83 26.17 -2.68
CA VAL A 219 -13.88 26.35 -1.60
C VAL A 219 -14.59 27.09 -0.48
N VAL A 220 -14.72 26.42 0.66
CA VAL A 220 -15.38 26.97 1.85
C VAL A 220 -14.31 27.28 2.88
N ALA A 221 -14.19 28.55 3.26
CA ALA A 221 -13.36 28.97 4.39
C ALA A 221 -14.21 29.05 5.66
N GLU A 222 -13.84 28.30 6.69
CA GLU A 222 -14.50 28.31 8.01
C GLU A 222 -13.45 28.66 9.08
N GLY A 223 -13.44 29.92 9.52
CA GLY A 223 -12.38 30.42 10.40
C GLY A 223 -11.01 30.37 9.70
N ASP A 224 -10.04 29.70 10.32
CA ASP A 224 -8.71 29.49 9.75
C ASP A 224 -8.63 28.26 8.83
N ASP A 225 -9.64 27.37 8.83
CA ASP A 225 -9.67 26.13 8.06
C ASP A 225 -10.19 26.39 6.63
N LEU A 226 -9.61 25.67 5.66
CA LEU A 226 -9.95 25.78 4.23
C LEU A 226 -10.42 24.43 3.71
N THR A 227 -11.64 24.37 3.17
CA THR A 227 -12.23 23.14 2.62
C THR A 227 -12.33 23.21 1.11
N LEU A 228 -11.71 22.26 0.41
CA LEU A 228 -11.85 22.02 -1.02
C LEU A 228 -12.83 20.87 -1.24
N ARG A 229 -13.90 21.11 -2.02
CA ARG A 229 -14.91 20.10 -2.33
C ARG A 229 -14.72 19.51 -3.72
N LEU A 230 -14.64 18.19 -3.79
CA LEU A 230 -14.44 17.43 -5.02
C LEU A 230 -15.61 16.48 -5.27
N ARG A 231 -15.76 16.06 -6.53
CA ARG A 231 -16.61 14.94 -6.96
C ARG A 231 -15.79 13.89 -7.70
N TYR A 232 -16.22 12.64 -7.63
CA TYR A 232 -15.63 11.51 -8.37
C TYR A 232 -16.63 10.94 -9.38
N ALA A 233 -16.50 11.31 -10.64
CA ALA A 233 -17.44 10.92 -11.70
C ALA A 233 -16.77 10.86 -13.08
N PRO A 234 -17.45 10.30 -14.12
CA PRO A 234 -17.01 10.45 -15.51
C PRO A 234 -16.93 11.93 -15.90
N THR A 235 -15.98 12.28 -16.77
CA THR A 235 -15.76 13.66 -17.25
C THR A 235 -16.78 14.12 -18.29
N ALA A 236 -17.53 13.19 -18.89
CA ALA A 236 -18.65 13.44 -19.78
C ALA A 236 -19.86 12.59 -19.32
N PRO A 237 -21.11 13.01 -19.57
CA PRO A 237 -22.27 12.18 -19.27
C PRO A 237 -22.14 10.80 -19.94
N PRO A 238 -22.46 9.70 -19.24
CA PRO A 238 -22.28 8.36 -19.81
C PRO A 238 -23.14 8.23 -21.07
N ALA A 239 -22.50 8.11 -22.23
CA ALA A 239 -23.20 7.72 -23.45
C ALA A 239 -23.86 6.36 -23.20
N ALA A 240 -25.15 6.25 -23.52
CA ALA A 240 -25.91 5.01 -23.44
C ALA A 240 -25.10 3.85 -24.04
N ALA A 241 -25.02 2.73 -23.32
CA ALA A 241 -24.15 1.60 -23.62
C ALA A 241 -24.23 1.19 -25.11
N ALA A 242 -23.20 1.53 -25.87
CA ALA A 242 -23.02 0.99 -27.22
C ALA A 242 -22.39 -0.41 -27.13
N PRO A 243 -22.84 -1.38 -27.93
CA PRO A 243 -22.39 -2.77 -27.84
C PRO A 243 -20.90 -2.92 -28.20
N PRO A 244 -20.21 -3.93 -27.63
CA PRO A 244 -18.76 -4.07 -27.74
C PRO A 244 -18.35 -4.40 -29.18
N LYS A 245 -17.45 -3.61 -29.77
CA LYS A 245 -16.74 -3.98 -31.01
C LYS A 245 -15.42 -4.70 -30.70
N ALA A 246 -15.14 -5.72 -31.50
CA ALA A 246 -14.04 -6.67 -31.37
C ALA A 246 -12.64 -6.01 -31.46
N LYS A 247 -11.72 -6.48 -30.61
CA LYS A 247 -10.34 -5.97 -30.47
C LYS A 247 -9.44 -6.42 -31.63
N GLY A 248 -8.83 -5.46 -32.34
CA GLY A 248 -7.56 -5.64 -33.03
C GLY A 248 -6.42 -5.05 -32.17
N LYS A 249 -5.40 -5.85 -31.86
CA LYS A 249 -4.22 -5.42 -31.07
C LYS A 249 -3.36 -4.43 -31.89
N LYS A 250 -2.95 -3.32 -31.29
CA LYS A 250 -1.73 -2.59 -31.68
C LYS A 250 -0.87 -2.26 -30.44
N LYS A 251 0.43 -2.44 -30.64
CA LYS A 251 1.57 -2.28 -29.72
C LYS A 251 1.71 -0.83 -29.26
N ALA A 252 2.13 -0.63 -28.01
CA ALA A 252 2.46 0.68 -27.45
C ALA A 252 3.95 0.99 -27.66
N GLU A 253 4.24 2.15 -28.25
CA GLU A 253 5.52 2.86 -28.21
C GLU A 253 5.36 4.12 -27.33
N PRO A 254 6.46 4.69 -26.79
CA PRO A 254 6.39 5.75 -25.79
C PRO A 254 6.17 7.11 -26.46
N GLU A 255 5.07 7.79 -26.14
CA GLU A 255 4.77 9.12 -26.65
C GLU A 255 5.04 10.23 -25.63
N ALA A 256 5.81 11.22 -26.09
CA ALA A 256 6.04 12.52 -25.49
C ALA A 256 4.77 13.40 -25.49
N GLU A 257 4.75 14.41 -24.63
CA GLU A 257 3.64 15.33 -24.38
C GLU A 257 3.14 16.08 -25.63
N ALA A 258 1.86 15.89 -25.99
CA ALA A 258 1.07 16.74 -26.91
C ALA A 258 -0.45 16.57 -26.62
N PRO A 259 -1.31 17.52 -27.05
CA PRO A 259 -2.58 17.87 -26.37
C PRO A 259 -3.75 16.91 -26.62
N ALA A 260 -4.75 17.01 -25.75
CA ALA A 260 -5.92 16.14 -25.64
C ALA A 260 -6.57 15.75 -26.98
N GLU A 261 -6.47 14.46 -27.33
CA GLU A 261 -7.21 13.87 -28.45
C GLU A 261 -8.73 13.80 -28.16
N PRO A 262 -9.59 14.06 -29.16
CA PRO A 262 -11.03 13.97 -29.01
C PRO A 262 -11.47 12.52 -28.74
N GLY A 263 -12.03 12.28 -27.54
CA GLY A 263 -12.58 10.98 -27.13
C GLY A 263 -11.91 10.34 -25.91
N ARG A 264 -10.83 10.93 -25.37
CA ARG A 264 -10.16 10.44 -24.15
C ARG A 264 -10.47 11.35 -22.96
N ALA A 265 -10.86 10.77 -21.82
CA ALA A 265 -10.98 11.54 -20.59
C ALA A 265 -9.60 12.13 -20.20
N PRO A 266 -9.53 13.40 -19.73
CA PRO A 266 -8.28 14.01 -19.31
C PRO A 266 -7.56 13.18 -18.24
N LYS A 267 -6.23 13.21 -18.26
CA LYS A 267 -5.40 12.60 -17.21
C LYS A 267 -5.67 13.30 -15.87
N GLN A 268 -5.62 12.55 -14.77
CA GLN A 268 -5.88 13.09 -13.44
C GLN A 268 -4.88 14.19 -13.07
N ASP A 269 -3.63 14.10 -13.51
CA ASP A 269 -2.62 15.14 -13.25
C ASP A 269 -3.00 16.51 -13.82
N LEU A 270 -3.57 16.55 -15.03
CA LEU A 270 -4.04 17.81 -15.63
C LEU A 270 -5.21 18.40 -14.83
N LEU A 271 -6.13 17.55 -14.38
CA LEU A 271 -7.24 17.98 -13.52
C LEU A 271 -6.74 18.48 -12.17
N ASN A 272 -5.70 17.87 -11.61
CA ASN A 272 -5.10 18.34 -10.37
C ASN A 272 -4.49 19.74 -10.52
N VAL A 273 -3.91 20.06 -11.68
CA VAL A 273 -3.43 21.43 -11.98
C VAL A 273 -4.60 22.42 -11.99
N VAL A 274 -5.69 22.11 -12.71
CA VAL A 274 -6.89 22.97 -12.75
C VAL A 274 -7.50 23.17 -11.36
N ILE A 275 -7.60 22.09 -10.58
CA ILE A 275 -8.09 22.15 -9.19
C ILE A 275 -7.16 23.05 -8.34
N ALA A 276 -5.85 22.93 -8.50
CA ALA A 276 -4.88 23.72 -7.77
C ALA A 276 -4.99 25.21 -8.11
N GLU A 277 -5.08 25.55 -9.40
CA GLU A 277 -5.26 26.92 -9.87
C GLU A 277 -6.56 27.54 -9.34
N ALA A 278 -7.66 26.78 -9.41
CA ALA A 278 -8.96 27.22 -8.90
C ALA A 278 -8.92 27.47 -7.38
N LEU A 279 -8.28 26.59 -6.61
CA LEU A 279 -8.10 26.78 -5.16
C LEU A 279 -7.22 27.99 -4.86
N LEU A 280 -6.12 28.19 -5.59
CA LEU A 280 -5.24 29.34 -5.41
C LEU A 280 -5.95 30.66 -5.76
N ALA A 281 -6.80 30.68 -6.78
CA ALA A 281 -7.59 31.87 -7.11
C ALA A 281 -8.55 32.25 -5.97
N ALA A 282 -9.26 31.27 -5.40
CA ALA A 282 -10.25 31.47 -4.35
C ALA A 282 -9.67 31.69 -2.95
N ALA A 283 -8.47 31.17 -2.66
CA ALA A 283 -7.87 31.22 -1.33
C ALA A 283 -7.47 32.65 -0.89
N SER A 284 -7.42 32.90 0.42
CA SER A 284 -6.91 34.17 0.96
C SER A 284 -5.40 34.34 0.69
N PRO A 285 -4.82 35.56 0.73
CA PRO A 285 -3.39 35.76 0.50
C PRO A 285 -2.48 34.90 1.39
N ALA A 286 -2.86 34.70 2.65
CA ALA A 286 -2.14 33.83 3.59
C ALA A 286 -2.14 32.37 3.14
N TRP A 287 -3.31 31.85 2.74
CA TRP A 287 -3.44 30.49 2.22
C TRP A 287 -2.73 30.31 0.88
N ARG A 288 -2.80 31.29 -0.04
CA ARG A 288 -2.08 31.23 -1.33
C ARG A 288 -0.57 31.11 -1.12
N ALA A 289 0.00 31.93 -0.25
CA ALA A 289 1.43 31.88 0.06
C ALA A 289 1.84 30.53 0.66
N ALA A 290 1.00 29.97 1.54
CA ALA A 290 1.24 28.68 2.16
C ALA A 290 1.14 27.51 1.16
N LEU A 291 0.09 27.48 0.32
CA LEU A 291 -0.17 26.40 -0.64
C LEU A 291 0.84 26.35 -1.80
N SER A 292 1.33 27.51 -2.23
CA SER A 292 2.32 27.63 -3.32
C SER A 292 3.75 27.35 -2.88
N ARG A 293 4.00 27.12 -1.58
CA ARG A 293 5.34 26.83 -1.08
C ARG A 293 5.88 25.52 -1.68
N PRO A 294 7.13 25.46 -2.15
CA PRO A 294 7.72 24.23 -2.67
C PRO A 294 7.76 23.15 -1.59
N ALA A 295 7.44 21.93 -2.00
CA ALA A 295 7.26 20.81 -1.09
C ALA A 295 8.58 20.11 -0.71
N GLY A 296 9.68 20.44 -1.38
CA GLY A 296 11.03 19.88 -1.21
C GLY A 296 12.14 20.93 -1.37
N PRO A 297 13.41 20.56 -1.12
CA PRO A 297 14.56 21.48 -1.16
C PRO A 297 15.05 21.83 -2.57
N GLU A 298 14.56 21.12 -3.60
CA GLU A 298 14.95 21.33 -4.99
C GLU A 298 14.28 22.56 -5.61
N LYS A 299 14.99 23.20 -6.55
CA LYS A 299 14.57 24.45 -7.19
C LYS A 299 13.30 24.30 -8.06
N ASP A 300 13.04 23.07 -8.54
CA ASP A 300 11.87 22.69 -9.36
C ASP A 300 10.88 21.81 -8.59
N ALA A 301 10.92 21.81 -7.25
CA ALA A 301 10.02 21.02 -6.44
C ALA A 301 8.55 21.44 -6.65
N GLU A 302 7.67 20.45 -6.81
CA GLU A 302 6.23 20.70 -6.90
C GLU A 302 5.70 21.47 -5.68
N SER A 303 4.61 22.21 -5.87
CA SER A 303 3.99 22.95 -4.76
C SER A 303 3.40 21.99 -3.72
N THR A 304 3.34 22.45 -2.47
CA THR A 304 2.77 21.68 -1.36
C THR A 304 1.34 21.25 -1.66
N LEU A 305 0.54 22.11 -2.32
CA LEU A 305 -0.82 21.79 -2.76
C LEU A 305 -0.87 20.69 -3.82
N THR A 306 -0.08 20.82 -4.89
CA THR A 306 -0.07 19.84 -6.00
C THR A 306 0.31 18.45 -5.50
N ARG A 307 1.29 18.38 -4.60
CA ARG A 307 1.67 17.14 -3.92
C ARG A 307 0.50 16.50 -3.18
N HIS A 308 -0.21 17.27 -2.36
CA HIS A 308 -1.35 16.76 -1.58
C HIS A 308 -2.52 16.34 -2.48
N LEU A 309 -2.79 17.05 -3.58
CA LEU A 309 -3.82 16.65 -4.56
C LEU A 309 -3.47 15.35 -5.30
N ARG A 310 -2.22 15.21 -5.77
CA ARG A 310 -1.73 13.95 -6.36
C ARG A 310 -1.84 12.80 -5.38
N ARG A 311 -1.45 13.04 -4.13
CA ARG A 311 -1.57 12.04 -3.06
C ARG A 311 -3.01 11.64 -2.79
N TYR A 312 -3.93 12.60 -2.65
CA TYR A 312 -5.36 12.34 -2.46
C TYR A 312 -5.93 11.47 -3.59
N THR A 313 -5.60 11.84 -4.82
CA THR A 313 -6.12 11.16 -6.01
C THR A 313 -5.51 9.77 -6.20
N LYS A 314 -4.20 9.61 -5.99
CA LYS A 314 -3.53 8.30 -6.01
C LYS A 314 -4.06 7.38 -4.93
N GLN A 315 -4.15 7.85 -3.68
CA GLN A 315 -4.66 7.06 -2.56
C GLN A 315 -6.06 6.48 -2.82
N ASN A 316 -6.94 7.26 -3.45
CA ASN A 316 -8.32 6.86 -3.70
C ASN A 316 -8.53 6.13 -5.04
N THR A 317 -7.50 5.99 -5.89
CA THR A 317 -7.60 5.31 -7.20
C THR A 317 -6.61 4.19 -7.45
N ALA A 318 -5.51 4.11 -6.69
CA ALA A 318 -4.54 3.05 -6.79
C ALA A 318 -5.06 1.83 -6.04
N ASP A 319 -5.46 0.80 -6.78
CA ASP A 319 -5.72 -0.50 -6.20
C ASP A 319 -4.40 -1.10 -5.70
N PHE A 320 -4.48 -1.90 -4.64
CA PHE A 320 -3.29 -2.49 -4.04
C PHE A 320 -3.49 -3.96 -3.67
N PHE A 321 -2.39 -4.66 -3.42
CA PHE A 321 -2.36 -6.09 -3.11
C PHE A 321 -1.76 -6.33 -1.73
N ILE A 322 -2.46 -7.11 -0.90
CA ILE A 322 -1.92 -7.58 0.38
C ILE A 322 -1.60 -9.06 0.26
N HIS A 323 -0.34 -9.44 0.47
CA HIS A 323 0.09 -10.83 0.50
C HIS A 323 -0.51 -11.58 1.69
N LYS A 324 -1.01 -12.78 1.41
CA LYS A 324 -1.37 -13.77 2.42
C LYS A 324 -0.16 -14.22 3.21
N ASN A 325 1.03 -14.33 2.59
CA ASN A 325 2.28 -14.68 3.25
C ASN A 325 3.49 -14.14 2.48
N LEU A 326 3.80 -12.85 2.66
CA LEU A 326 4.93 -12.18 1.99
C LEU A 326 6.27 -12.84 2.31
N GLY A 327 6.48 -13.23 3.56
CA GLY A 327 7.74 -13.85 3.98
C GLY A 327 8.02 -15.17 3.26
N ARG A 328 7.02 -16.02 3.06
CA ARG A 328 7.19 -17.26 2.27
C ARG A 328 7.47 -16.95 0.80
N PHE A 329 6.76 -15.98 0.23
CA PHE A 329 6.95 -15.54 -1.14
C PHE A 329 8.39 -15.07 -1.37
N LEU A 330 8.84 -14.04 -0.65
CA LEU A 330 10.16 -13.45 -0.84
C LEU A 330 11.31 -14.43 -0.53
N ARG A 331 11.19 -15.31 0.46
CA ARG A 331 12.24 -16.33 0.72
C ARG A 331 12.38 -17.33 -0.44
N ARG A 332 11.25 -17.76 -1.02
CA ARG A 332 11.27 -18.62 -2.19
C ARG A 332 11.91 -17.90 -3.38
N GLU A 333 11.52 -16.66 -3.63
CA GLU A 333 12.07 -15.85 -4.71
C GLU A 333 13.57 -15.57 -4.50
N LEU A 334 14.02 -15.36 -3.25
CA LEU A 334 15.43 -15.21 -2.90
C LEU A 334 16.23 -16.47 -3.23
N ASP A 335 15.69 -17.65 -2.96
CA ASP A 335 16.35 -18.91 -3.32
C ASP A 335 16.51 -19.06 -4.83
N PHE A 336 15.52 -18.65 -5.61
CA PHE A 336 15.62 -18.63 -7.07
C PHE A 336 16.63 -17.59 -7.56
N PHE A 337 16.62 -16.39 -6.99
CA PHE A 337 17.57 -15.34 -7.34
C PHE A 337 19.02 -15.80 -7.09
N ILE A 338 19.29 -16.41 -5.93
CA ILE A 338 20.61 -16.96 -5.61
C ILE A 338 21.02 -18.05 -6.60
N LYS A 339 20.13 -18.99 -6.92
CA LYS A 339 20.42 -20.11 -7.82
C LYS A 339 20.63 -19.68 -9.27
N ASN A 340 19.91 -18.67 -9.75
CA ASN A 340 19.94 -18.34 -11.17
C ASN A 340 20.91 -17.20 -11.50
N GLU A 341 21.11 -16.25 -10.59
CA GLU A 341 21.91 -15.04 -10.88
C GLU A 341 23.24 -15.01 -10.16
N LEU A 342 23.38 -15.71 -9.03
CA LEU A 342 24.63 -15.69 -8.24
C LEU A 342 25.40 -17.00 -8.29
N PHE A 343 24.69 -18.11 -8.49
CA PHE A 343 25.25 -19.46 -8.63
C PHE A 343 24.82 -20.09 -9.95
N ASP A 344 25.37 -19.60 -11.05
CA ASP A 344 25.23 -20.30 -12.33
C ASP A 344 25.85 -21.71 -12.22
N LEU A 345 24.99 -22.72 -12.18
CA LEU A 345 25.37 -24.12 -12.00
C LEU A 345 26.01 -24.70 -13.25
N ASP A 346 25.71 -24.17 -14.43
CA ASP A 346 26.19 -24.69 -15.72
C ASP A 346 27.69 -24.47 -15.90
N HIS A 347 28.26 -23.51 -15.17
CA HIS A 347 29.67 -23.13 -15.26
C HIS A 347 30.48 -23.56 -14.03
N ILE A 348 29.91 -24.31 -13.09
CA ILE A 348 30.57 -24.63 -11.82
C ILE A 348 31.92 -25.34 -12.01
N ASP A 349 32.02 -26.22 -13.01
CA ASP A 349 33.23 -27.01 -13.31
C ASP A 349 34.35 -26.18 -13.97
N THR A 350 34.02 -25.00 -14.49
CA THR A 350 34.98 -24.13 -15.22
C THR A 350 35.52 -22.99 -14.38
N VAL A 351 34.97 -22.77 -13.19
CA VAL A 351 35.29 -21.64 -12.32
C VAL A 351 36.38 -22.04 -11.30
N SER A 352 37.37 -21.18 -11.08
CA SER A 352 38.43 -21.44 -10.10
C SER A 352 37.89 -21.56 -8.66
N GLU A 353 38.57 -22.35 -7.82
CA GLU A 353 38.21 -22.50 -6.40
C GLU A 353 38.11 -21.15 -5.68
N ASP A 354 39.02 -20.22 -5.96
CA ASP A 354 39.01 -18.90 -5.35
C ASP A 354 37.75 -18.12 -5.73
N THR A 355 37.34 -18.16 -7.00
CA THR A 355 36.11 -17.51 -7.46
C THR A 355 34.87 -18.15 -6.83
N LEU A 356 34.84 -19.48 -6.70
CA LEU A 356 33.77 -20.19 -5.99
C LEU A 356 33.72 -19.76 -4.52
N ARG A 357 34.87 -19.65 -3.84
CA ARG A 357 34.94 -19.14 -2.46
C ARG A 357 34.39 -17.72 -2.37
N LYS A 358 34.77 -16.81 -3.27
CA LYS A 358 34.21 -15.44 -3.33
C LYS A 358 32.68 -15.46 -3.44
N ARG A 359 32.13 -16.28 -4.35
CA ARG A 359 30.68 -16.43 -4.55
C ARG A 359 29.97 -16.97 -3.31
N VAL A 360 30.55 -17.97 -2.63
CA VAL A 360 29.98 -18.52 -1.39
C VAL A 360 29.91 -17.46 -0.28
N VAL A 361 30.98 -16.68 -0.09
CA VAL A 361 31.00 -15.60 0.91
C VAL A 361 29.95 -14.55 0.57
N LYS A 362 29.87 -14.13 -0.70
CA LYS A 362 28.85 -13.20 -1.21
C LYS A 362 27.43 -13.68 -0.88
N VAL A 363 27.11 -14.92 -1.23
CA VAL A 363 25.76 -15.49 -1.05
C VAL A 363 25.38 -15.67 0.42
N ARG A 364 26.34 -16.04 1.28
CA ARG A 364 26.09 -16.10 2.72
C ARG A 364 25.71 -14.74 3.28
N ALA A 365 26.49 -13.71 2.94
CA ALA A 365 26.20 -12.34 3.39
C ALA A 365 24.87 -11.82 2.83
N LEU A 366 24.64 -12.01 1.52
CA LEU A 366 23.38 -11.65 0.87
C LEU A 366 22.18 -12.32 1.54
N ARG A 367 22.20 -13.65 1.69
CA ARG A 367 21.09 -14.41 2.27
C ARG A 367 20.81 -13.95 3.70
N ARG A 368 21.84 -13.68 4.50
CA ARG A 368 21.68 -13.20 5.87
C ARG A 368 20.98 -11.83 5.91
N LEU A 369 21.40 -10.88 5.07
CA LEU A 369 20.75 -9.57 4.95
C LEU A 369 19.32 -9.68 4.45
N ALA A 370 19.13 -10.40 3.34
CA ALA A 370 17.84 -10.53 2.69
C ALA A 370 16.82 -11.17 3.63
N VAL A 371 17.17 -12.23 4.39
CA VAL A 371 16.26 -12.86 5.34
C VAL A 371 15.84 -11.89 6.45
N LYS A 372 16.76 -11.12 7.03
CA LYS A 372 16.42 -10.11 8.05
C LYS A 372 15.49 -9.02 7.50
N LEU A 373 15.76 -8.54 6.28
CA LEU A 373 14.89 -7.58 5.60
C LEU A 373 13.50 -8.17 5.32
N ILE A 374 13.44 -9.41 4.82
CA ILE A 374 12.20 -10.14 4.54
C ILE A 374 11.39 -10.37 5.82
N ASP A 375 12.03 -10.77 6.92
CA ASP A 375 11.36 -10.98 8.21
C ASP A 375 10.66 -9.71 8.68
N TRP A 376 11.34 -8.58 8.49
CA TRP A 376 10.82 -7.29 8.90
C TRP A 376 9.70 -6.80 7.97
N LEU A 377 9.88 -6.87 6.64
CA LEU A 377 8.81 -6.59 5.66
C LEU A 377 7.58 -7.48 5.88
N HIS A 378 7.79 -8.75 6.20
CA HIS A 378 6.72 -9.69 6.49
C HIS A 378 5.91 -9.27 7.72
N GLN A 379 6.53 -8.73 8.77
CA GLN A 379 5.80 -8.25 9.96
C GLN A 379 4.85 -7.10 9.62
N LEU A 380 5.29 -6.18 8.76
CA LEU A 380 4.45 -5.07 8.30
C LEU A 380 3.27 -5.56 7.48
N GLU A 381 3.52 -6.42 6.50
CA GLU A 381 2.48 -7.02 5.68
C GLU A 381 1.48 -7.81 6.53
N GLU A 382 1.97 -8.57 7.51
CA GLU A 382 1.14 -9.36 8.40
C GLU A 382 0.23 -8.48 9.27
N PHE A 383 0.70 -7.29 9.65
CA PHE A 383 -0.14 -6.32 10.33
C PHE A 383 -1.21 -5.74 9.39
N GLN A 384 -0.88 -5.38 8.14
CA GLN A 384 -1.87 -4.95 7.13
C GLN A 384 -2.91 -6.04 6.89
N ARG A 385 -2.48 -7.28 6.70
CA ARG A 385 -3.34 -8.46 6.51
C ARG A 385 -4.29 -8.64 7.68
N ARG A 386 -3.81 -8.54 8.93
CA ARG A 386 -4.65 -8.66 10.13
C ARG A 386 -5.70 -7.55 10.22
N LEU A 387 -5.34 -6.31 9.87
CA LEU A 387 -6.30 -5.22 9.80
C LEU A 387 -7.36 -5.46 8.72
N PHE A 388 -6.93 -5.90 7.54
CA PHE A 388 -7.81 -6.19 6.41
C PHE A 388 -8.79 -7.34 6.71
N LEU A 389 -8.31 -8.41 7.35
CA LEU A 389 -9.12 -9.57 7.74
C LEU A 389 -9.88 -9.36 9.05
N LYS A 390 -9.77 -8.19 9.68
CA LYS A 390 -10.45 -7.90 10.93
C LYS A 390 -11.94 -7.95 10.70
N LYS A 391 -12.60 -8.95 11.30
CA LYS A 391 -14.06 -9.06 11.27
C LYS A 391 -14.66 -7.80 11.89
N LYS A 392 -15.73 -7.28 11.29
CA LYS A 392 -16.52 -6.20 11.89
C LYS A 392 -16.99 -6.64 13.26
N PHE A 393 -16.84 -5.78 14.26
CA PHE A 393 -17.42 -6.03 15.57
C PHE A 393 -18.94 -5.84 15.45
N VAL A 394 -19.68 -6.87 15.82
CA VAL A 394 -21.13 -6.75 15.95
C VAL A 394 -21.38 -6.08 17.29
N LEU A 395 -21.72 -4.78 17.27
CA LEU A 395 -21.98 -4.00 18.48
C LEU A 395 -23.30 -4.40 19.14
N ARG A 396 -24.29 -4.74 18.32
CA ARG A 396 -25.63 -5.13 18.73
C ARG A 396 -26.24 -6.07 17.70
N THR A 397 -26.98 -7.06 18.18
CA THR A 397 -27.84 -7.93 17.38
C THR A 397 -29.26 -7.81 17.90
N ASP A 398 -30.15 -7.28 17.07
CA ASP A 398 -31.57 -7.21 17.35
C ASP A 398 -32.33 -8.07 16.34
N TRP A 399 -33.56 -8.44 16.68
CA TRP A 399 -34.40 -9.29 15.85
C TRP A 399 -35.54 -8.46 15.25
N ALA A 400 -35.91 -8.82 14.03
CA ALA A 400 -37.13 -8.39 13.38
C ALA A 400 -38.06 -9.59 13.36
N ILE A 401 -39.19 -9.52 14.08
CA ILE A 401 -40.11 -10.62 14.26
C ILE A 401 -41.54 -10.19 14.01
N THR A 402 -42.32 -11.01 13.33
CA THR A 402 -43.75 -10.71 13.07
C THR A 402 -44.58 -10.89 14.33
N LEU A 403 -45.61 -10.05 14.49
CA LEU A 403 -46.48 -10.04 15.67
C LEU A 403 -47.11 -11.41 15.99
N ASP A 404 -47.39 -12.24 14.98
CA ASP A 404 -47.91 -13.60 15.16
C ASP A 404 -47.01 -14.51 15.99
N ARG A 405 -45.71 -14.21 16.07
CA ARG A 405 -44.72 -14.96 16.85
C ARG A 405 -44.40 -14.32 18.19
N VAL A 406 -44.98 -13.17 18.50
CA VAL A 406 -44.74 -12.46 19.75
C VAL A 406 -45.85 -12.81 20.75
N PRO A 407 -45.51 -13.23 21.99
CA PRO A 407 -46.49 -13.51 23.02
C PRO A 407 -47.44 -12.33 23.26
N ARG A 408 -48.75 -12.61 23.35
CA ARG A 408 -49.78 -11.59 23.61
C ARG A 408 -49.53 -10.76 24.88
N ALA A 409 -48.83 -11.32 25.87
CA ALA A 409 -48.44 -10.59 27.09
C ALA A 409 -47.56 -9.36 26.81
N LEU A 410 -46.81 -9.35 25.70
CA LEU A 410 -45.92 -8.26 25.32
C LEU A 410 -46.59 -7.20 24.43
N TRP A 411 -47.80 -7.47 23.95
CA TRP A 411 -48.50 -6.58 23.00
C TRP A 411 -48.88 -5.22 23.57
N PRO A 412 -49.26 -5.07 24.86
CA PRO A 412 -49.48 -3.75 25.44
C PRO A 412 -48.23 -2.85 25.38
N GLU A 413 -47.05 -3.43 25.59
CA GLU A 413 -45.78 -2.70 25.51
C GLU A 413 -45.46 -2.29 24.06
N ILE A 414 -45.73 -3.16 23.10
CA ILE A 414 -45.57 -2.87 21.66
C ILE A 414 -46.50 -1.75 21.22
N ALA A 415 -47.77 -1.83 21.62
CA ALA A 415 -48.82 -0.87 21.31
C ALA A 415 -48.48 0.55 21.82
N GLN A 416 -47.82 0.63 22.97
CA GLN A 416 -47.39 1.89 23.59
C GLN A 416 -46.01 2.38 23.12
N ASN A 417 -45.25 1.57 22.37
CA ASN A 417 -43.92 1.94 21.91
C ASN A 417 -43.98 2.90 20.70
N LYS A 418 -43.80 4.19 21.01
CA LYS A 418 -43.78 5.29 20.03
C LYS A 418 -42.77 5.12 18.91
N ALA A 419 -41.59 4.60 19.22
CA ALA A 419 -40.56 4.38 18.21
C ALA A 419 -40.97 3.28 17.23
N GLN A 420 -41.59 2.21 17.72
CA GLN A 420 -42.09 1.11 16.90
C GLN A 420 -43.24 1.55 15.98
N VAL A 421 -44.19 2.33 16.49
CA VAL A 421 -45.31 2.85 15.70
C VAL A 421 -44.82 3.80 14.60
N ARG A 422 -43.90 4.70 14.91
CA ARG A 422 -43.24 5.56 13.90
C ARG A 422 -42.52 4.74 12.84
N ARG A 423 -41.87 3.65 13.23
CA ARG A 423 -41.19 2.76 12.28
C ARG A 423 -42.17 2.12 11.29
N TRP A 424 -43.34 1.69 11.76
CA TRP A 424 -44.40 1.18 10.89
C TRP A 424 -45.00 2.26 10.00
N ARG A 425 -45.16 3.49 10.49
CA ARG A 425 -45.56 4.64 9.68
C ARG A 425 -44.56 4.93 8.56
N ASP A 426 -43.27 4.88 8.84
CA ASP A 426 -42.23 5.15 7.84
C ASP A 426 -42.17 4.07 6.77
N LEU A 427 -42.18 2.79 7.18
CA LEU A 427 -41.99 1.65 6.28
C LEU A 427 -43.26 1.22 5.56
N PHE A 428 -44.38 1.16 6.28
CA PHE A 428 -45.63 0.57 5.80
C PHE A 428 -46.76 1.60 5.60
N LYS A 429 -46.51 2.88 5.94
CA LYS A 429 -47.48 3.97 5.78
C LYS A 429 -48.83 3.64 6.43
N ILE A 430 -48.80 3.05 7.62
CA ILE A 430 -50.00 2.59 8.35
C ILE A 430 -51.05 3.69 8.55
N ASP A 431 -50.65 4.97 8.62
CA ASP A 431 -51.57 6.10 8.72
C ASP A 431 -52.50 6.25 7.50
N ALA A 432 -52.03 5.86 6.32
CA ALA A 432 -52.82 5.97 5.09
C ALA A 432 -53.84 4.83 4.95
N LEU A 433 -53.68 3.76 5.74
CA LEU A 433 -54.51 2.56 5.67
C LEU A 433 -55.72 2.63 6.60
N ALA A 434 -55.67 3.39 7.70
CA ALA A 434 -56.80 3.60 8.59
C ALA A 434 -56.60 4.79 9.57
N PRO A 435 -57.19 5.97 9.31
CA PRO A 435 -57.06 7.14 10.18
C PRO A 435 -57.77 6.99 11.55
N ASP A 436 -58.77 6.10 11.63
CA ASP A 436 -59.64 5.94 12.81
C ASP A 436 -59.11 4.91 13.83
N LEU A 437 -57.99 4.23 13.53
CA LEU A 437 -57.44 3.11 14.31
C LEU A 437 -56.39 3.51 15.37
N PHE A 438 -56.05 4.80 15.45
CA PHE A 438 -55.18 5.32 16.50
C PHE A 438 -56.02 5.75 17.70
N SER A 439 -55.50 5.57 18.93
CA SER A 439 -56.24 5.64 20.20
C SER A 439 -57.02 6.95 20.46
N ASP A 440 -56.79 7.98 19.65
CA ASP A 440 -57.25 9.34 19.89
C ASP A 440 -58.11 9.89 18.73
N GLY A 441 -58.41 9.08 17.69
CA GLY A 441 -59.27 9.51 16.58
C GLY A 441 -58.65 10.60 15.70
N GLY A 442 -57.64 10.24 14.91
CA GLY A 442 -57.14 11.08 13.82
C GLY A 442 -56.33 12.31 14.26
N GLY A 443 -55.20 12.10 14.95
CA GLY A 443 -54.20 13.15 15.15
C GLY A 443 -53.09 12.74 16.12
N GLU A 444 -51.84 12.71 15.66
CA GLU A 444 -50.60 12.68 16.46
C GLU A 444 -50.41 11.57 17.52
N ALA A 445 -51.28 10.58 17.63
CA ALA A 445 -51.03 9.44 18.51
C ALA A 445 -49.85 8.61 17.96
N ASP A 446 -48.75 8.59 18.73
CA ASP A 446 -47.61 7.69 18.53
C ASP A 446 -47.87 6.29 19.14
N THR A 447 -49.13 5.93 19.41
CA THR A 447 -49.53 4.66 20.01
C THR A 447 -50.69 4.04 19.25
N VAL A 448 -50.78 2.72 19.27
CA VAL A 448 -51.86 1.94 18.61
C VAL A 448 -52.62 1.13 19.65
N THR A 449 -53.83 0.67 19.34
CA THR A 449 -54.56 -0.21 20.26
C THR A 449 -54.14 -1.68 20.10
N VAL A 450 -54.47 -2.52 21.09
CA VAL A 450 -54.20 -3.97 20.98
C VAL A 450 -55.09 -4.60 19.91
N GLU A 451 -56.32 -4.10 19.68
CA GLU A 451 -57.18 -4.61 18.60
C GLU A 451 -56.54 -4.36 17.22
N PHE A 452 -55.84 -3.24 17.04
CA PHE A 452 -55.08 -2.98 15.81
C PHE A 452 -54.00 -4.06 15.58
N LEU A 453 -53.28 -4.46 16.64
CA LEU A 453 -52.26 -5.51 16.54
C LEU A 453 -52.89 -6.86 16.16
N GLU A 454 -54.06 -7.20 16.71
CA GLU A 454 -54.80 -8.43 16.37
C GLU A 454 -55.20 -8.49 14.89
N GLN A 455 -55.55 -7.34 14.31
CA GLN A 455 -55.93 -7.24 12.89
C GLN A 455 -54.71 -7.24 11.96
N ASN A 456 -53.50 -6.99 12.49
CA ASN A 456 -52.29 -6.75 11.70
C ASN A 456 -51.12 -7.65 12.14
N MET A 457 -51.39 -8.94 12.33
CA MET A 457 -50.43 -9.95 12.79
C MET A 457 -49.13 -10.08 11.96
N GLY A 458 -49.13 -9.61 10.72
CA GLY A 458 -47.96 -9.58 9.85
C GLY A 458 -46.98 -8.43 10.10
N LEU A 459 -47.32 -7.47 10.97
CA LEU A 459 -46.42 -6.35 11.26
C LEU A 459 -45.16 -6.85 11.96
N VAL A 460 -44.02 -6.31 11.52
CA VAL A 460 -42.70 -6.67 12.01
C VAL A 460 -42.34 -5.79 13.21
N VAL A 461 -42.18 -6.40 14.37
CA VAL A 461 -41.67 -5.81 15.60
C VAL A 461 -40.14 -5.84 15.56
N GLU A 462 -39.51 -4.69 15.73
CA GLU A 462 -38.06 -4.55 15.82
C GLU A 462 -37.67 -4.54 17.31
N THR A 463 -37.07 -5.63 17.81
CA THR A 463 -36.67 -5.72 19.23
C THR A 463 -35.63 -4.65 19.61
N GLY A 464 -34.94 -4.09 18.61
CA GLY A 464 -33.99 -2.98 18.76
C GLY A 464 -34.56 -1.74 19.45
N LEU A 465 -35.88 -1.56 19.37
CA LEU A 465 -36.64 -0.43 19.88
C LEU A 465 -37.16 -0.64 21.31
N PHE A 466 -36.89 -1.80 21.91
CA PHE A 466 -37.34 -2.17 23.25
C PHE A 466 -36.15 -2.34 24.20
N GLU A 467 -36.42 -2.21 25.50
CA GLU A 467 -35.41 -2.46 26.52
C GLU A 467 -35.15 -3.96 26.73
N ARG A 468 -34.04 -4.30 27.40
CA ARG A 468 -33.62 -5.70 27.62
C ARG A 468 -34.68 -6.58 28.29
N HIS A 469 -35.57 -6.02 29.11
CA HIS A 469 -36.60 -6.79 29.81
C HIS A 469 -37.67 -7.37 28.86
N PHE A 470 -37.89 -6.75 27.69
CA PHE A 470 -38.76 -7.26 26.63
C PHE A 470 -38.21 -8.53 25.98
N PHE A 471 -36.88 -8.70 25.95
CA PHE A 471 -36.22 -9.79 25.24
C PHE A 471 -36.36 -11.13 25.94
N THR A 472 -36.27 -11.18 27.27
CA THR A 472 -36.27 -12.46 28.00
C THR A 472 -37.56 -13.26 27.78
N PRO A 473 -38.77 -12.68 27.95
CA PRO A 473 -40.02 -13.41 27.70
C PRO A 473 -40.18 -13.80 26.23
N LEU A 474 -39.72 -12.94 25.31
CA LEU A 474 -39.76 -13.20 23.88
C LEU A 474 -38.89 -14.41 23.50
N GLN A 475 -37.64 -14.46 23.97
CA GLN A 475 -36.72 -15.57 23.72
C GLN A 475 -37.24 -16.89 24.28
N CYS A 476 -37.74 -16.88 25.52
CA CYS A 476 -38.35 -18.06 26.13
C CYS A 476 -39.52 -18.60 25.29
N SER A 477 -40.36 -17.71 24.75
CA SER A 477 -41.50 -18.12 23.92
C SER A 477 -41.11 -18.73 22.57
N LEU A 478 -39.94 -18.35 22.05
CA LEU A 478 -39.42 -18.81 20.76
C LEU A 478 -38.53 -20.06 20.88
N GLY A 479 -38.35 -20.58 22.10
CA GLY A 479 -37.54 -21.78 22.35
C GLY A 479 -36.03 -21.55 22.26
N PHE A 480 -35.57 -20.29 22.29
CA PHE A 480 -34.15 -19.97 22.43
C PHE A 480 -33.82 -19.91 23.92
N THR A 481 -33.16 -20.96 24.43
CA THR A 481 -32.58 -21.01 25.78
C THR A 481 -31.16 -20.47 25.81
#